data_AF-A0AAQ0QA31-F1
#
_entry.id   AF-A0AAQ0QA31-F1
#
_cell.length_a   1.000
_cell.length_b   1.000
_cell.length_c   1.000
_cell.angle_alpha   90.00
_cell.angle_beta   90.00
_cell.angle_gamma   90.00
#
_symmetry.space_group_name_H-M   'P 1'
#
loop_
_entity.id
_entity.type
_entity.pdbx_description
1 polymer ?
#
loop_
_entity_poly.entity_id
_entity_poly.type
_entity_poly.pdbx_seq_one_letter_code
_entity_poly.pdbx_strand_id
1 'polypeptide(L)'
;MTYVYRYIDLQETQQKFTNIMKVLKYTFYALVLAGFASCGVSSDKNIKEATIEQSPITDEDVSDEGTENISLINTVYEKFVFATDSQSDENPEKYFSDNALKKLQKDYEFDCDEGSCYAFYALRTEMQDSNPDTDGASKMCDIEIDRDGWYIVSYSDMGWAGKTRIKITDGKIDDYQRVSQ
;
A
#
# COMPACT_ATOMS: atom_id res chain seq x y z
N MET A 1 -23.90 -39.66 7.88
CA MET A 1 -22.73 -40.00 7.04
C MET A 1 -22.38 -38.96 5.99
N THR A 2 -23.33 -38.17 5.47
CA THR A 2 -23.11 -37.18 4.39
C THR A 2 -22.16 -36.02 4.77
N TYR A 3 -22.14 -35.60 6.03
CA TYR A 3 -21.28 -34.51 6.50
C TYR A 3 -19.79 -34.86 6.51
N VAL A 4 -19.44 -36.13 6.78
CA VAL A 4 -18.04 -36.57 6.87
C VAL A 4 -17.42 -36.62 5.46
N TYR A 5 -18.17 -37.08 4.46
CA TYR A 5 -17.70 -37.07 3.07
C TYR A 5 -17.46 -35.65 2.54
N ARG A 6 -18.37 -34.71 2.83
CA ARG A 6 -18.21 -33.31 2.41
C ARG A 6 -17.01 -32.64 3.07
N TYR A 7 -16.67 -33.03 4.30
CA TYR A 7 -15.50 -32.51 5.00
C TYR A 7 -14.19 -33.06 4.41
N ILE A 8 -14.14 -34.35 4.06
CA ILE A 8 -12.95 -34.96 3.44
C ILE A 8 -12.69 -34.38 2.06
N ASP A 9 -13.73 -34.19 1.23
CA ASP A 9 -13.59 -33.57 -0.10
C ASP A 9 -13.05 -32.13 -0.04
N LEU A 10 -13.48 -31.35 0.97
CA LEU A 10 -12.98 -29.99 1.17
C LEU A 10 -11.50 -29.99 1.55
N GLN A 11 -11.08 -30.90 2.44
CA GLN A 11 -9.67 -31.02 2.85
C GLN A 11 -8.78 -31.47 1.70
N GLU A 12 -9.21 -32.43 0.88
CA GLU A 12 -8.46 -32.85 -0.31
C GLU A 12 -8.34 -31.72 -1.35
N THR A 13 -9.38 -30.92 -1.51
CA THR A 13 -9.40 -29.80 -2.45
C THR A 13 -8.43 -28.70 -2.00
N GLN A 14 -8.45 -28.32 -0.72
CA GLN A 14 -7.53 -27.34 -0.14
C GLN A 14 -6.05 -27.78 -0.21
N GLN A 15 -5.79 -29.07 0.05
CA GLN A 15 -4.45 -29.63 -0.08
C GLN A 15 -3.94 -29.61 -1.52
N LYS A 16 -4.81 -29.90 -2.51
CA LYS A 16 -4.48 -29.81 -3.94
C LYS A 16 -4.15 -28.37 -4.36
N PHE A 17 -4.94 -27.38 -3.94
CA PHE A 17 -4.66 -25.97 -4.22
C PHE A 17 -3.33 -25.51 -3.63
N THR A 18 -3.03 -25.90 -2.39
CA THR A 18 -1.76 -25.57 -1.72
C THR A 18 -0.56 -26.18 -2.44
N ASN A 19 -0.68 -27.42 -2.92
CA ASN A 19 0.38 -28.07 -3.68
C ASN A 19 0.58 -27.46 -5.07
N ILE A 20 -0.49 -27.05 -5.76
CA ILE A 20 -0.41 -26.38 -7.07
C ILE A 20 0.28 -25.01 -6.93
N MET A 21 -0.06 -24.22 -5.91
CA MET A 21 0.61 -22.94 -5.63
C MET A 21 2.10 -23.12 -5.30
N LYS A 22 2.47 -24.19 -4.59
CA LYS A 22 3.89 -24.51 -4.34
C LYS A 22 4.62 -24.83 -5.65
N VAL A 23 4.04 -25.63 -6.55
CA VAL A 23 4.67 -25.98 -7.84
C VAL A 23 4.86 -24.74 -8.72
N LEU A 24 3.87 -23.84 -8.77
CA LEU A 24 3.97 -22.57 -9.53
C LEU A 24 5.06 -21.63 -9.01
N LYS A 25 5.32 -21.61 -7.69
CA LYS A 25 6.41 -20.81 -7.10
C LYS A 25 7.80 -21.33 -7.49
N TYR A 26 7.96 -22.64 -7.72
CA TYR A 26 9.28 -23.22 -8.04
C TYR A 26 9.62 -23.17 -9.55
N THR A 27 8.65 -23.06 -10.45
CA THR A 27 8.92 -22.97 -11.90
C THR A 27 9.38 -21.58 -12.37
N PHE A 28 9.13 -20.53 -11.58
CA PHE A 28 9.53 -19.15 -11.92
C PHE A 28 11.03 -18.85 -11.67
N TYR A 29 11.73 -19.66 -10.88
CA TYR A 29 13.14 -19.45 -10.54
C TYR A 29 14.15 -20.07 -11.53
N ALA A 30 13.70 -20.75 -12.58
CA ALA A 30 14.58 -21.51 -13.47
C ALA A 30 14.92 -20.82 -14.82
N LEU A 31 14.54 -19.56 -15.04
CA LEU A 31 14.55 -18.96 -16.38
C LEU A 31 15.16 -17.55 -16.47
N VAL A 32 16.34 -17.32 -15.88
CA VAL A 32 17.17 -16.13 -16.21
C VAL A 32 18.67 -16.47 -16.10
N LEU A 33 19.25 -17.15 -17.07
CA LEU A 33 20.71 -17.16 -17.30
C LEU A 33 21.04 -17.51 -18.76
N ALA A 34 21.22 -16.48 -19.61
CA ALA A 34 22.09 -16.39 -20.81
C ALA A 34 21.54 -15.27 -21.73
N GLY A 35 22.28 -14.25 -22.18
CA GLY A 35 23.68 -13.91 -22.00
C GLY A 35 23.95 -12.48 -22.53
N PHE A 36 24.98 -11.83 -22.00
CA PHE A 36 25.53 -10.59 -22.54
C PHE A 36 26.82 -10.90 -23.32
N ALA A 37 26.79 -10.58 -24.62
CA ALA A 37 27.94 -10.28 -25.50
C ALA A 37 27.36 -9.67 -26.79
N SER A 38 27.93 -8.71 -27.51
CA SER A 38 28.96 -7.69 -27.33
C SER A 38 28.92 -6.88 -28.64
N CYS A 39 29.08 -5.56 -28.54
CA CYS A 39 29.62 -4.60 -29.53
C CYS A 39 29.09 -4.53 -30.98
N GLY A 40 28.37 -3.44 -31.28
CA GLY A 40 28.91 -2.30 -32.06
C GLY A 40 28.85 -2.32 -33.60
N VAL A 41 28.18 -1.33 -34.20
CA VAL A 41 28.73 -0.53 -35.32
C VAL A 41 27.96 0.80 -35.48
N SER A 42 28.70 1.86 -35.83
CA SER A 42 28.28 3.25 -36.03
C SER A 42 27.70 3.50 -37.43
N SER A 43 26.77 4.46 -37.57
CA SER A 43 26.85 5.56 -38.57
C SER A 43 25.74 6.60 -38.39
N ASP A 44 26.13 7.87 -38.45
CA ASP A 44 25.35 9.10 -38.39
C ASP A 44 24.14 9.18 -39.34
N LYS A 45 23.04 9.80 -38.88
CA LYS A 45 22.38 10.91 -39.60
C LYS A 45 21.36 11.69 -38.75
N ASN A 46 21.58 13.00 -38.75
CA ASN A 46 20.75 14.14 -38.33
C ASN A 46 19.25 14.00 -38.66
N ILE A 47 18.35 14.13 -37.67
CA ILE A 47 17.05 14.82 -37.78
C ILE A 47 16.72 15.47 -36.41
N LYS A 48 16.27 16.71 -36.48
CA LYS A 48 15.97 17.65 -35.39
C LYS A 48 14.55 17.44 -34.82
N GLU A 49 14.36 17.96 -33.60
CA GLU A 49 13.09 18.26 -32.90
C GLU A 49 12.26 17.03 -32.46
N ALA A 50 11.70 16.94 -31.25
CA ALA A 50 11.32 17.97 -30.30
C ALA A 50 11.61 17.53 -28.85
N THR A 51 12.24 18.46 -28.13
CA THR A 51 12.23 18.56 -26.68
C THR A 51 10.78 18.61 -26.21
N ILE A 52 10.31 17.56 -25.52
CA ILE A 52 9.17 17.71 -24.62
C ILE A 52 9.77 18.07 -23.27
N GLU A 53 9.55 19.34 -22.95
CA GLU A 53 9.98 20.01 -21.74
C GLU A 53 9.60 19.18 -20.51
N GLN A 54 10.62 18.85 -19.72
CA GLN A 54 10.45 18.79 -18.27
C GLN A 54 9.95 20.16 -17.85
N SER A 55 8.65 20.24 -17.54
CA SER A 55 8.12 21.39 -16.83
C SER A 55 8.68 21.30 -15.40
N PRO A 56 9.43 22.31 -14.92
CA PRO A 56 9.97 22.30 -13.58
C PRO A 56 8.85 22.64 -12.62
N ILE A 57 8.28 21.63 -11.97
CA ILE A 57 7.50 21.88 -10.76
C ILE A 57 8.53 22.17 -9.69
N THR A 58 8.78 23.47 -9.54
CA THR A 58 9.20 24.18 -8.32
C THR A 58 9.73 23.27 -7.23
N ASP A 59 11.05 23.25 -7.09
CA ASP A 59 11.73 23.04 -5.82
C ASP A 59 11.23 24.13 -4.84
N GLU A 60 10.03 23.95 -4.29
CA GLU A 60 9.75 24.48 -2.97
C GLU A 60 10.66 23.70 -2.03
N ASP A 61 11.56 24.43 -1.38
CA ASP A 61 12.42 24.01 -0.28
C ASP A 61 11.69 23.00 0.61
N VAL A 62 11.86 21.69 0.30
CA VAL A 62 11.27 20.62 1.08
C VAL A 62 12.01 20.66 2.40
N SER A 63 11.39 21.29 3.38
CA SER A 63 11.95 21.38 4.72
C SER A 63 12.19 19.96 5.26
N ASP A 64 13.19 19.83 6.12
CA ASP A 64 13.55 18.56 6.77
C ASP A 64 12.31 17.90 7.43
N GLU A 65 11.46 18.73 8.05
CA GLU A 65 10.17 18.36 8.64
C GLU A 65 9.19 17.75 7.63
N GLY A 66 9.11 18.29 6.41
CA GLY A 66 8.28 17.74 5.34
C GLY A 66 8.73 16.32 4.95
N THR A 67 10.04 16.08 4.89
CA THR A 67 10.62 14.78 4.58
C THR A 67 10.36 13.76 5.70
N GLU A 68 10.51 14.16 6.96
CA GLU A 68 10.21 13.31 8.12
C GLU A 68 8.73 12.90 8.16
N ASN A 69 7.82 13.85 7.91
CA ASN A 69 6.38 13.58 7.90
C ASN A 69 5.97 12.66 6.74
N ILE A 70 6.56 12.83 5.56
CA ILE A 70 6.36 11.90 4.43
C ILE A 70 6.87 10.51 4.78
N SER A 71 8.02 10.39 5.43
CA SER A 71 8.57 9.10 5.88
C SER A 71 7.66 8.44 6.93
N LEU A 72 7.11 9.22 7.86
CA LEU A 72 6.13 8.75 8.85
C LEU A 72 4.88 8.19 8.17
N ILE A 73 4.29 8.93 7.23
CA ILE A 73 3.09 8.49 6.49
C ILE A 73 3.37 7.18 5.75
N ASN A 74 4.48 7.09 5.02
CA ASN A 74 4.85 5.86 4.32
C ASN A 74 4.99 4.67 5.28
N THR A 75 5.68 4.87 6.40
CA THR A 75 5.85 3.84 7.43
C THR A 75 4.50 3.37 7.99
N VAL A 76 3.57 4.30 8.23
CA VAL A 76 2.24 3.94 8.73
C VAL A 76 1.47 3.12 7.70
N TYR A 77 1.50 3.52 6.44
CA TYR A 77 0.79 2.78 5.40
C TYR A 77 1.35 1.38 5.21
N GLU A 78 2.67 1.23 5.22
CA GLU A 78 3.34 -0.07 5.13
C GLU A 78 3.01 -0.97 6.33
N LYS A 79 3.14 -0.44 7.54
CA LYS A 79 3.07 -1.26 8.77
C LYS A 79 1.66 -1.52 9.27
N PHE A 80 0.71 -0.61 9.04
CA PHE A 80 -0.63 -0.71 9.62
C PHE A 80 -1.73 -0.79 8.56
N VAL A 81 -1.67 0.03 7.51
CA VAL A 81 -2.80 0.18 6.58
C VAL A 81 -2.84 -0.95 5.54
N PHE A 82 -1.70 -1.32 4.97
CA PHE A 82 -1.57 -2.35 3.93
C PHE A 82 -0.99 -3.68 4.44
N ALA A 83 -0.75 -3.81 5.73
CA ALA A 83 -0.33 -5.08 6.33
C ALA A 83 -1.43 -6.14 6.12
N THR A 84 -1.10 -7.24 5.45
CA THR A 84 -2.08 -8.27 5.06
C THR A 84 -2.17 -9.44 6.04
N ASP A 85 -1.11 -9.73 6.81
CA ASP A 85 -0.94 -11.05 7.42
C ASP A 85 -0.59 -11.04 8.93
N SER A 86 -0.47 -9.87 9.55
CA SER A 86 -0.18 -9.76 10.99
C SER A 86 -0.65 -8.41 11.50
N GLN A 87 -1.31 -8.39 12.67
CA GLN A 87 -1.27 -7.18 13.49
C GLN A 87 0.20 -6.78 13.60
N SER A 88 0.52 -5.56 13.22
CA SER A 88 1.87 -5.03 13.38
C SER A 88 2.29 -5.24 14.84
N ASP A 89 3.44 -5.88 15.09
CA ASP A 89 4.03 -5.96 16.43
C ASP A 89 4.45 -4.57 16.96
N GLU A 90 4.27 -3.52 16.15
CA GLU A 90 4.61 -2.15 16.47
C GLU A 90 3.49 -1.46 17.23
N ASN A 91 3.90 -0.68 18.23
CA ASN A 91 2.99 0.07 19.07
C ASN A 91 2.40 1.29 18.31
N PRO A 92 1.08 1.35 18.05
CA PRO A 92 0.46 2.44 17.30
C PRO A 92 0.70 3.83 17.91
N GLU A 93 0.81 3.94 19.24
CA GLU A 93 1.07 5.17 19.99
C GLU A 93 2.42 5.81 19.62
N LYS A 94 3.32 5.09 18.95
CA LYS A 94 4.56 5.66 18.39
C LYS A 94 4.29 6.57 17.18
N TYR A 95 3.28 6.24 16.38
CA TYR A 95 3.02 6.87 15.08
C TYR A 95 1.77 7.76 15.07
N PHE A 96 0.83 7.47 15.97
CA PHE A 96 -0.46 8.16 16.06
C PHE A 96 -0.60 8.91 17.38
N SER A 97 -1.27 10.06 17.34
CA SER A 97 -1.69 10.77 18.54
C SER A 97 -2.87 10.05 19.22
N ASP A 98 -3.10 10.35 20.49
CA ASP A 98 -4.28 9.85 21.23
C ASP A 98 -5.59 10.21 20.53
N ASN A 99 -5.65 11.34 19.82
CA ASN A 99 -6.83 11.77 19.08
C ASN A 99 -7.10 10.84 17.89
N ALA A 100 -6.08 10.57 17.07
CA ALA A 100 -6.19 9.65 15.94
C ALA A 100 -6.52 8.22 16.41
N LEU A 101 -5.88 7.75 17.49
CA LEU A 101 -6.14 6.41 18.03
C LEU A 101 -7.57 6.25 18.53
N LYS A 102 -8.13 7.24 19.24
CA LYS A 102 -9.54 7.22 19.65
C LYS A 102 -10.49 7.20 18.46
N LYS A 103 -10.15 7.91 17.39
CA LYS A 103 -10.94 7.91 16.16
C LYS A 103 -10.90 6.53 15.48
N LEU A 104 -9.73 5.93 15.37
CA LEU A 104 -9.55 4.57 14.84
C LEU A 104 -10.27 3.50 15.67
N GLN A 105 -10.29 3.64 17.01
CA GLN A 105 -11.07 2.75 17.88
C GLN A 105 -12.57 2.89 17.63
N LYS A 106 -13.06 4.13 17.44
CA LYS A 106 -14.46 4.39 17.16
C LYS A 106 -14.91 3.84 15.80
N ASP A 107 -14.02 3.85 14.81
CA ASP A 107 -14.27 3.33 13.47
C ASP A 107 -14.13 1.79 13.39
N TYR A 108 -13.71 1.14 14.47
CA TYR A 108 -13.59 -0.32 14.54
C TYR A 108 -14.94 -0.95 14.84
N GLU A 109 -15.45 -1.76 13.92
CA GLU A 109 -16.82 -2.28 13.96
C GLU A 109 -16.92 -3.73 14.46
N PHE A 110 -15.78 -4.35 14.76
CA PHE A 110 -15.71 -5.76 15.19
C PHE A 110 -15.45 -5.88 16.69
N ASP A 111 -15.73 -7.06 17.24
CA ASP A 111 -15.39 -7.36 18.63
C ASP A 111 -13.86 -7.40 18.80
N CYS A 112 -13.40 -6.88 19.94
CA CYS A 112 -12.02 -6.95 20.39
C CYS A 112 -11.92 -7.98 21.50
N ASP A 113 -11.31 -9.13 21.20
CA ASP A 113 -11.13 -10.19 22.20
C ASP A 113 -10.13 -9.76 23.29
N GLU A 114 -9.03 -9.10 22.91
CA GLU A 114 -8.00 -8.60 23.83
C GLU A 114 -7.44 -7.25 23.36
N GLY A 115 -7.19 -6.34 24.31
CA GLY A 115 -6.56 -5.04 24.02
C GLY A 115 -7.44 -4.03 23.28
N SER A 116 -6.80 -3.02 22.69
CA SER A 116 -7.47 -2.02 21.86
C SER A 116 -7.33 -2.40 20.39
N CYS A 117 -8.44 -2.44 19.65
CA CYS A 117 -8.40 -2.57 18.19
C CYS A 117 -8.52 -1.20 17.53
N TYR A 118 -7.89 -1.09 16.36
CA TYR A 118 -7.83 0.13 15.59
C TYR A 118 -8.23 -0.18 14.15
N ALA A 119 -9.19 0.55 13.60
CA ALA A 119 -9.62 0.43 12.22
C ALA A 119 -8.63 1.08 11.26
N PHE A 120 -7.41 0.55 11.11
CA PHE A 120 -6.45 1.08 10.14
C PHE A 120 -6.97 1.02 8.70
N TYR A 121 -7.95 0.15 8.42
CA TYR A 121 -8.69 0.13 7.15
C TYR A 121 -9.49 1.42 6.88
N ALA A 122 -9.78 2.25 7.90
CA ALA A 122 -10.42 3.55 7.73
C ALA A 122 -9.59 4.53 6.88
N LEU A 123 -8.28 4.27 6.72
CA LEU A 123 -7.39 5.05 5.85
C LEU A 123 -7.37 4.57 4.39
N ARG A 124 -8.01 3.45 4.07
CA ARG A 124 -8.10 2.82 2.74
C ARG A 124 -9.34 3.29 1.96
N THR A 125 -9.67 2.68 0.83
CA THR A 125 -11.02 2.81 0.26
C THR A 125 -12.02 1.97 1.05
N GLU A 126 -13.29 2.05 0.70
CA GLU A 126 -14.34 1.17 1.26
C GLU A 126 -14.53 -0.11 0.43
N MET A 127 -13.74 -0.29 -0.63
CA MET A 127 -13.83 -1.43 -1.52
C MET A 127 -13.35 -2.69 -0.80
N GLN A 128 -14.15 -3.76 -0.89
CA GLN A 128 -13.85 -5.05 -0.25
C GLN A 128 -13.14 -6.02 -1.20
N ASP A 129 -13.50 -5.97 -2.50
CA ASP A 129 -12.94 -6.84 -3.53
C ASP A 129 -11.90 -6.11 -4.37
N SER A 130 -10.91 -6.85 -4.87
CA SER A 130 -9.93 -6.31 -5.80
C SER A 130 -10.57 -5.83 -7.10
N ASN A 131 -10.03 -4.75 -7.66
CA ASN A 131 -10.44 -4.26 -8.96
C ASN A 131 -10.09 -5.30 -10.05
N PRO A 132 -11.08 -5.85 -10.77
CA PRO A 132 -10.86 -6.94 -11.73
C PRO A 132 -10.02 -6.54 -12.94
N ASP A 133 -9.88 -5.24 -13.20
CA ASP A 133 -9.13 -4.70 -14.35
C ASP A 133 -7.66 -4.40 -14.02
N THR A 134 -7.17 -4.80 -12.84
CA THR A 134 -5.84 -4.47 -12.33
C THR A 134 -5.13 -5.69 -11.74
N ASP A 135 -3.88 -5.50 -11.27
CA ASP A 135 -3.11 -6.52 -10.56
C ASP A 135 -3.57 -6.72 -9.10
N GLY A 136 -4.55 -5.95 -8.62
CA GLY A 136 -5.06 -6.03 -7.26
C GLY A 136 -4.07 -5.57 -6.19
N ALA A 137 -3.00 -4.86 -6.54
CA ALA A 137 -2.01 -4.42 -5.57
C ALA A 137 -2.47 -3.20 -4.76
N SER A 138 -2.24 -3.24 -3.45
CA SER A 138 -2.30 -2.07 -2.58
C SER A 138 -0.93 -1.41 -2.47
N LYS A 139 -0.84 -0.10 -2.73
CA LYS A 139 0.42 0.66 -2.66
C LYS A 139 0.17 2.16 -2.54
N MET A 140 1.14 2.84 -1.95
CA MET A 140 1.22 4.30 -2.00
C MET A 140 1.55 4.76 -3.43
N CYS A 141 0.87 5.81 -3.88
CA CYS A 141 1.08 6.40 -5.21
C CYS A 141 1.77 7.76 -5.10
N ASP A 142 1.25 8.63 -4.23
CA ASP A 142 1.77 9.99 -4.06
C ASP A 142 1.39 10.57 -2.69
N ILE A 143 2.17 11.54 -2.20
CA ILE A 143 1.89 12.32 -1.00
C ILE A 143 2.11 13.79 -1.33
N GLU A 144 1.02 14.55 -1.38
CA GLU A 144 1.04 15.98 -1.61
C GLU A 144 0.96 16.73 -0.27
N ILE A 145 1.76 17.77 -0.08
CA ILE A 145 1.64 18.67 1.07
C ILE A 145 0.40 19.56 0.88
N ASP A 146 -0.43 19.65 1.90
CA ASP A 146 -1.57 20.56 1.99
C ASP A 146 -1.33 21.56 3.13
N ARG A 147 -2.23 22.53 3.30
CA ARG A 147 -2.10 23.60 4.30
C ARG A 147 -2.33 23.09 5.71
N ASP A 148 -1.77 23.80 6.69
CA ASP A 148 -2.05 23.60 8.13
C ASP A 148 -1.69 22.19 8.65
N GLY A 149 -0.58 21.63 8.17
CA GLY A 149 -0.07 20.32 8.59
C GLY A 149 -0.83 19.13 8.00
N TRP A 150 -1.67 19.38 6.99
CA TRP A 150 -2.35 18.32 6.25
C TRP A 150 -1.50 17.83 5.07
N TYR A 151 -1.72 16.57 4.72
CA TYR A 151 -1.14 15.89 3.57
C TYR A 151 -2.26 15.16 2.83
N ILE A 152 -2.24 15.18 1.50
CA ILE A 152 -3.14 14.37 0.67
C ILE A 152 -2.37 13.13 0.24
N VAL A 153 -2.80 11.98 0.73
CA VAL A 153 -2.22 10.69 0.38
C VAL A 153 -3.04 10.04 -0.72
N SER A 154 -2.43 9.84 -1.87
CA SER A 154 -3.00 9.09 -2.98
C SER A 154 -2.44 7.67 -2.99
N TYR A 155 -3.32 6.68 -3.14
CA TYR A 155 -2.94 5.26 -3.10
C TYR A 155 -3.78 4.42 -4.06
N SER A 156 -3.27 3.21 -4.36
CA SER A 156 -4.04 2.09 -4.88
C SER A 156 -4.39 1.18 -3.70
N ASP A 157 -5.65 0.80 -3.60
CA ASP A 157 -6.18 -0.11 -2.59
C ASP A 157 -6.82 -1.29 -3.31
N MET A 158 -6.11 -2.40 -3.37
CA MET A 158 -6.50 -3.57 -4.15
C MET A 158 -6.82 -3.24 -5.62
N GLY A 159 -6.10 -2.27 -6.19
CA GLY A 159 -6.31 -1.79 -7.56
C GLY A 159 -7.36 -0.69 -7.71
N TRP A 160 -8.05 -0.29 -6.64
CA TRP A 160 -8.90 0.89 -6.64
C TRP A 160 -8.07 2.12 -6.29
N ALA A 161 -8.18 3.19 -7.08
CA ALA A 161 -7.61 4.47 -6.65
C ALA A 161 -8.28 4.90 -5.33
N GLY A 162 -7.55 5.60 -4.47
CA GLY A 162 -8.04 6.14 -3.21
C GLY A 162 -7.29 7.39 -2.80
N LYS A 163 -7.94 8.26 -2.03
CA LYS A 163 -7.33 9.46 -1.44
C LYS A 163 -7.77 9.64 0.00
N THR A 164 -6.81 9.93 0.87
CA THR A 164 -7.05 10.23 2.29
C THR A 164 -6.23 11.45 2.68
N ARG A 165 -6.87 12.45 3.30
CA ARG A 165 -6.17 13.55 3.96
C ARG A 165 -5.67 13.09 5.32
N ILE A 166 -4.43 13.41 5.67
CA ILE A 166 -3.79 13.05 6.93
C ILE A 166 -3.24 14.31 7.57
N LYS A 167 -3.56 14.55 8.83
CA LYS A 167 -3.00 15.66 9.60
C LYS A 167 -1.84 15.15 10.44
N ILE A 168 -0.71 15.82 10.36
CA ILE A 168 0.41 15.60 11.26
C ILE A 168 0.46 16.74 12.29
N THR A 169 0.57 16.37 13.57
CA THR A 169 0.81 17.29 14.69
C THR A 169 1.88 16.65 15.58
N ASP A 170 2.90 17.42 15.97
CA ASP A 170 3.97 16.97 16.85
C ASP A 170 4.63 15.64 16.41
N GLY A 171 4.87 15.50 15.09
CA GLY A 171 5.52 14.32 14.50
C GLY A 171 4.67 13.04 14.55
N LYS A 172 3.34 13.13 14.70
CA LYS A 172 2.41 12.01 14.70
C LYS A 172 1.18 12.27 13.85
N ILE A 173 0.56 11.20 13.33
CA ILE A 173 -0.76 11.31 12.70
C ILE A 173 -1.78 11.66 13.78
N ASP A 174 -2.45 12.80 13.60
CA ASP A 174 -3.38 13.37 14.57
C ASP A 174 -4.85 13.30 14.12
N ASP A 175 -5.10 13.36 12.82
CA ASP A 175 -6.44 13.18 12.23
C ASP A 175 -6.33 12.63 10.79
N TYR A 176 -7.43 12.09 10.27
CA TYR A 176 -7.53 11.61 8.90
C TYR A 176 -8.94 11.82 8.33
N GLN A 177 -9.05 12.07 7.03
CA GLN A 177 -10.33 12.24 6.35
C GLN A 177 -10.26 11.60 4.97
N ARG A 178 -11.08 10.58 4.72
CA ARG A 178 -11.22 10.01 3.38
C ARG A 178 -11.76 11.11 2.45
N VAL A 179 -11.10 11.29 1.32
CA VAL A 179 -11.57 12.21 0.28
C VAL A 179 -12.54 11.42 -0.59
N SER A 180 -13.82 11.77 -0.53
CA SER A 180 -14.85 11.16 -1.38
C SER A 180 -14.47 11.28 -2.85
N GLN A 181 -14.58 10.18 -3.58
CA GLN A 181 -14.38 10.12 -5.03
C GLN A 181 -15.61 10.58 -5.79
#